data_AF-A0A5C8ECF4-F1
#
_entry.id   AF-A0A5C8ECF4-F1
#
_cell.length_a   1.000
_cell.length_b   1.000
_cell.length_c   1.000
_cell.angle_alpha   90.00
_cell.angle_beta   90.00
_cell.angle_gamma   90.00
#
_symmetry.space_group_name_H-M   'P 1'
#
loop_
_entity.id
_entity.type
_entity.pdbx_description
1 polymer ?
#
loop_
_entity_poly.entity_id
_entity_poly.type
_entity_poly.pdbx_seq_one_letter_code
_entity_poly.pdbx_strand_id
1 'polypeptide(L)'
;MPFWNAYLLSIFIFVIIGFISFYYIAKDILKCSFEISLTAAILFSCTGYYIHHIMVGHWAFLYHPFTAVIILASFSDRLNLFIRIIISALSFSIMIFGGAMQTIFFLTCFSLLGIACILFKPNKKFILQSVSIIISAMLGIIMAISKFIPSLILGSKIDRGPWGLYTNDPKLLIENISNIIWYPILDLVIGNINLINSFGFEWFIWEADISLPLIIFIIIIFFAFKYSKKDFINFVDKNKFNIILTIILIYLYCDIFFADGLIRSSFKKLRGVNIHLRMASVWISPIIFIFILLLKNIKNKYAFIYKKIILISIFIMIILFSFKFILIRNYNTSYKNLNISFDKNVYKEIKNNHNKFKVNSINDKNEFNNMQDYLNGTYKLNSSRFPYEPIYGYFLETFKAKELGCPFKIVDNKFNFTDPRSLIFFNENYPQFSGFDTNDFKNLNKFLSFQKVDWRTDKYFNIANYISVILHIIVLSILIIYAIYCFIKKVKLKNIR
;
A
#
# COMPACT_ATOMS: atom_id res chain seq x y z
N MET A 1 -24.15 4.49 6.58
CA MET A 1 -23.61 3.25 5.97
C MET A 1 -22.72 2.55 6.99
N PRO A 2 -22.88 1.25 7.27
CA PRO A 2 -21.96 0.47 8.10
C PRO A 2 -20.53 0.51 7.54
N PHE A 3 -19.51 0.42 8.41
CA PHE A 3 -18.09 0.49 8.02
C PHE A 3 -17.75 -0.50 6.90
N TRP A 4 -18.11 -1.78 7.06
CA TRP A 4 -17.82 -2.81 6.08
C TRP A 4 -18.46 -2.55 4.72
N ASN A 5 -19.68 -2.01 4.69
CA ASN A 5 -20.32 -1.66 3.43
C ASN A 5 -19.58 -0.51 2.74
N ALA A 6 -19.15 0.52 3.49
CA ALA A 6 -18.38 1.63 2.95
C ALA A 6 -17.00 1.18 2.44
N TYR A 7 -16.34 0.27 3.16
CA TYR A 7 -15.08 -0.35 2.76
C TYR A 7 -15.24 -1.16 1.46
N LEU A 8 -16.23 -2.06 1.40
CA LEU A 8 -16.52 -2.86 0.19
C LEU A 8 -16.89 -2.00 -1.01
N LEU A 9 -17.68 -0.94 -0.79
CA LEU A 9 -17.99 0.02 -1.86
C LEU A 9 -16.73 0.74 -2.34
N SER A 10 -15.84 1.15 -1.43
CA SER A 10 -14.57 1.78 -1.80
C SER A 10 -13.68 0.85 -2.62
N ILE A 11 -13.58 -0.43 -2.21
CA ILE A 11 -12.87 -1.46 -2.97
C ILE A 11 -13.43 -1.58 -4.38
N PHE A 12 -14.76 -1.72 -4.49
CA PHE A 12 -15.42 -1.86 -5.77
C PHE A 12 -15.16 -0.66 -6.69
N ILE A 13 -15.30 0.56 -6.18
CA ILE A 13 -15.04 1.79 -6.94
C ILE A 13 -13.57 1.85 -7.38
N PHE A 14 -12.61 1.58 -6.50
CA PHE A 14 -11.20 1.70 -6.83
C PHE A 14 -10.75 0.62 -7.80
N VAL A 15 -11.27 -0.61 -7.69
CA VAL A 15 -11.06 -1.68 -8.67
C VAL A 15 -11.54 -1.25 -10.06
N ILE A 16 -12.73 -0.65 -10.16
CA ILE A 16 -13.25 -0.14 -11.43
C ILE A 16 -12.35 0.96 -11.99
N ILE A 17 -11.89 1.88 -11.14
CA ILE A 17 -10.95 2.94 -11.56
C ILE A 17 -9.66 2.31 -12.12
N GLY A 18 -9.06 1.34 -11.42
CA GLY A 18 -7.87 0.62 -11.88
C GLY A 18 -8.10 -0.10 -13.21
N PHE A 19 -9.22 -0.83 -13.31
CA PHE A 19 -9.63 -1.55 -14.50
C PHE A 19 -9.74 -0.64 -15.72
N ILE A 20 -10.52 0.44 -15.59
CA ILE A 20 -10.71 1.42 -16.66
C ILE A 20 -9.36 2.05 -17.05
N SER A 21 -8.53 2.39 -16.07
CA SER A 21 -7.24 3.01 -16.32
C SER A 21 -6.32 2.09 -17.12
N PHE A 22 -6.20 0.83 -16.70
CA PHE A 22 -5.33 -0.15 -17.35
C PHE A 22 -5.84 -0.59 -18.72
N TYR A 23 -7.17 -0.65 -18.89
CA TYR A 23 -7.79 -0.86 -20.20
C TYR A 23 -7.37 0.25 -21.18
N TYR A 24 -7.47 1.52 -20.80
CA TYR A 24 -7.09 2.64 -21.66
C TYR A 24 -5.58 2.76 -21.87
N ILE A 25 -4.78 2.37 -20.89
CA ILE A 25 -3.33 2.20 -21.07
C ILE A 25 -3.05 1.24 -22.23
N ALA A 26 -3.60 0.02 -22.18
CA ALA A 26 -3.39 -0.96 -23.22
C ALA A 26 -3.99 -0.51 -24.57
N LYS A 27 -5.19 0.09 -24.54
CA LYS A 27 -5.91 0.50 -25.75
C LYS A 27 -5.27 1.70 -26.46
N ASP A 28 -4.92 2.75 -25.73
CA ASP A 28 -4.51 4.03 -26.33
C ASP A 28 -2.99 4.19 -26.41
N ILE A 29 -2.29 3.80 -25.34
CA ILE A 29 -0.84 3.98 -25.25
C ILE A 29 -0.16 2.86 -26.03
N LEU A 30 -0.57 1.62 -25.77
CA LEU A 30 0.02 0.45 -26.43
C LEU A 30 -0.65 0.09 -27.75
N LYS A 31 -1.82 0.66 -28.07
CA LYS A 31 -2.57 0.35 -29.29
C LYS A 31 -2.88 -1.15 -29.42
N CYS A 32 -3.29 -1.78 -28.32
CA CYS A 32 -3.71 -3.18 -28.30
C CYS A 32 -5.14 -3.35 -28.85
N SER A 33 -5.49 -4.59 -29.23
CA SER A 33 -6.87 -4.93 -29.60
C SER A 33 -7.80 -4.85 -28.37
N PHE A 34 -9.11 -4.89 -28.60
CA PHE A 34 -10.10 -4.85 -27.51
C PHE A 34 -9.87 -5.99 -26.51
N GLU A 35 -9.67 -7.21 -27.00
CA GLU A 35 -9.50 -8.42 -26.20
C GLU A 35 -8.24 -8.32 -25.34
N ILE A 36 -7.11 -7.95 -25.93
CA ILE A 36 -5.84 -7.79 -25.20
C ILE A 36 -5.94 -6.67 -24.16
N SER A 37 -6.65 -5.59 -24.47
CA SER A 37 -6.86 -4.48 -23.52
C SER A 37 -7.75 -4.90 -22.35
N LEU A 38 -8.78 -5.71 -22.62
CA LEU A 38 -9.65 -6.29 -21.60
C LEU A 38 -8.87 -7.27 -20.70
N THR A 39 -8.05 -8.14 -21.30
CA THR A 39 -7.14 -9.02 -20.57
C THR A 39 -6.24 -8.25 -19.61
N ALA A 40 -5.60 -7.19 -20.11
CA ALA A 40 -4.71 -6.35 -19.32
C ALA A 40 -5.40 -5.80 -18.07
N ALA A 41 -6.63 -5.28 -18.25
CA ALA A 41 -7.42 -4.68 -17.19
C ALA A 41 -7.84 -5.70 -16.13
N ILE A 42 -8.24 -6.91 -16.55
CA ILE A 42 -8.62 -7.99 -15.63
C ILE A 42 -7.40 -8.46 -14.84
N LEU A 43 -6.27 -8.71 -15.51
CA LEU A 43 -5.05 -9.17 -14.84
C LEU A 43 -4.55 -8.18 -13.79
N PHE A 44 -4.65 -6.87 -14.04
CA PHE A 44 -4.26 -5.86 -13.07
C PHE A 44 -5.23 -5.77 -11.88
N SER A 45 -6.53 -5.78 -12.18
CA SER A 45 -7.58 -5.48 -11.17
C SER A 45 -7.94 -6.69 -10.31
N CYS A 46 -7.71 -7.91 -10.82
CA CYS A 46 -8.01 -9.17 -10.16
C CYS A 46 -6.74 -9.92 -9.75
N THR A 47 -5.62 -9.23 -9.49
CA THR A 47 -4.43 -9.90 -8.96
C THR A 47 -4.72 -10.54 -7.60
N GLY A 48 -4.27 -11.77 -7.39
CA GLY A 48 -4.38 -12.44 -6.09
C GLY A 48 -3.75 -11.59 -4.99
N TYR A 49 -2.62 -10.93 -5.28
CA TYR A 49 -1.94 -10.03 -4.36
C TYR A 49 -2.85 -8.95 -3.76
N TYR A 50 -3.52 -8.17 -4.61
CA TYR A 50 -4.39 -7.08 -4.19
C TYR A 50 -5.58 -7.61 -3.37
N ILE A 51 -6.15 -8.72 -3.81
CA ILE A 51 -7.31 -9.34 -3.17
C ILE A 51 -6.93 -9.82 -1.78
N HIS A 52 -5.92 -10.69 -1.67
CA HIS A 52 -5.47 -11.27 -0.42
C HIS A 52 -5.25 -10.21 0.65
N HIS A 53 -4.56 -9.12 0.29
CA HIS A 53 -4.32 -7.99 1.20
C HIS A 53 -5.61 -7.28 1.62
N ILE A 54 -6.55 -7.07 0.71
CA ILE A 54 -7.88 -6.56 1.05
C ILE A 54 -8.61 -7.51 1.99
N MET A 55 -8.49 -8.83 1.79
CA MET A 55 -9.22 -9.85 2.55
C MET A 55 -8.75 -9.94 3.99
N VAL A 56 -7.46 -9.76 4.22
CA VAL A 56 -6.81 -9.79 5.55
C VAL A 56 -7.00 -8.45 6.27
N GLY A 57 -7.54 -7.43 5.59
CA GLY A 57 -7.78 -6.11 6.17
C GLY A 57 -6.57 -5.18 6.10
N HIS A 58 -5.64 -5.40 5.17
CA HIS A 58 -4.57 -4.45 4.91
C HIS A 58 -5.08 -3.25 4.10
N TRP A 59 -5.73 -2.30 4.77
CA TRP A 59 -6.47 -1.22 4.12
C TRP A 59 -5.61 -0.31 3.23
N ALA A 60 -4.31 -0.22 3.48
CA ALA A 60 -3.40 0.53 2.61
C ALA A 60 -3.44 0.01 1.16
N PHE A 61 -3.71 -1.28 0.95
CA PHE A 61 -3.75 -1.87 -0.39
C PHE A 61 -4.95 -1.46 -1.22
N LEU A 62 -6.01 -0.95 -0.59
CA LEU A 62 -7.15 -0.35 -1.27
C LEU A 62 -6.72 0.64 -2.36
N TYR A 63 -5.62 1.37 -2.14
CA TYR A 63 -5.13 2.40 -3.05
C TYR A 63 -4.24 1.90 -4.19
N HIS A 64 -3.92 0.60 -4.26
CA HIS A 64 -3.14 0.01 -5.35
C HIS A 64 -3.65 0.38 -6.76
N PRO A 65 -4.97 0.41 -7.04
CA PRO A 65 -5.50 0.77 -8.36
C PRO A 65 -5.12 2.17 -8.86
N PHE A 66 -4.81 3.11 -7.96
CA PHE A 66 -4.33 4.45 -8.34
C PHE A 66 -2.97 4.43 -9.04
N THR A 67 -2.20 3.35 -8.90
CA THR A 67 -0.99 3.12 -9.71
C THR A 67 -1.33 3.19 -11.20
N ALA A 68 -2.42 2.54 -11.63
CA ALA A 68 -2.87 2.57 -13.03
C ALA A 68 -3.36 3.96 -13.45
N VAL A 69 -3.96 4.73 -12.55
CA VAL A 69 -4.35 6.13 -12.83
C VAL A 69 -3.12 6.99 -13.11
N ILE A 70 -2.08 6.86 -12.28
CA ILE A 70 -0.83 7.61 -12.44
C ILE A 70 -0.13 7.20 -13.74
N ILE A 71 -0.07 5.91 -14.06
CA ILE A 71 0.48 5.42 -15.34
C ILE A 71 -0.30 6.02 -16.52
N LEU A 72 -1.64 5.95 -16.50
CA LEU A 72 -2.47 6.47 -17.58
C LEU A 72 -2.26 7.98 -17.75
N ALA A 73 -2.35 8.74 -16.65
CA ALA A 73 -2.16 10.19 -16.68
C ALA A 73 -0.77 10.57 -17.20
N SER A 74 0.28 9.87 -16.76
CA SER A 74 1.66 10.21 -17.13
C SER A 74 1.96 9.92 -18.59
N PHE A 75 1.44 8.82 -19.13
CA PHE A 75 1.84 8.32 -20.45
C PHE A 75 0.79 8.55 -21.56
N SER A 76 -0.44 8.91 -21.24
CA SER A 76 -1.49 9.20 -22.22
C SER A 76 -1.37 10.60 -22.80
N ASP A 77 -1.58 10.75 -24.11
CA ASP A 77 -1.62 12.07 -24.76
C ASP A 77 -2.98 12.79 -24.65
N ARG A 78 -3.97 12.17 -23.99
CA ARG A 78 -5.36 12.67 -23.94
C ARG A 78 -5.54 13.97 -23.15
N LEU A 79 -4.62 14.27 -22.23
CA LEU A 79 -4.70 15.41 -21.33
C LEU A 79 -3.53 16.37 -21.59
N ASN A 80 -3.67 17.65 -21.26
CA ASN A 80 -2.51 18.54 -21.27
C ASN A 80 -1.55 18.18 -20.12
N LEU A 81 -0.27 18.58 -20.23
CA LEU A 81 0.76 18.22 -19.24
C LEU A 81 0.40 18.64 -17.80
N PHE A 82 -0.16 19.83 -17.65
CA PHE A 82 -0.52 20.39 -16.35
C PHE A 82 -1.59 19.55 -15.63
N ILE A 83 -2.66 19.17 -16.32
CA ILE A 83 -3.73 18.35 -15.74
C ILE A 83 -3.24 16.93 -15.44
N ARG A 84 -2.35 16.37 -16.26
CA ARG A 84 -1.70 15.08 -15.94
C ARG A 84 -0.98 15.14 -14.61
N ILE A 85 -0.19 16.20 -14.40
CA ILE A 85 0.56 16.40 -13.14
C ILE A 85 -0.41 16.50 -11.96
N ILE A 86 -1.49 17.25 -12.08
CA ILE A 86 -2.47 17.44 -11.01
C ILE A 86 -3.19 16.14 -10.65
N ILE A 87 -3.64 15.36 -11.64
CA ILE A 87 -4.32 14.08 -11.41
C ILE A 87 -3.36 13.08 -10.75
N SER A 88 -2.13 12.99 -11.25
CA SER A 88 -1.10 12.11 -10.67
C SER A 88 -0.73 12.55 -9.25
N ALA A 89 -0.58 13.85 -8.99
CA ALA A 89 -0.28 14.38 -7.66
C ALA A 89 -1.40 14.11 -6.65
N LEU A 90 -2.67 14.30 -7.05
CA LEU A 90 -3.81 13.95 -6.21
C LEU A 90 -3.83 12.46 -5.91
N SER A 91 -3.56 11.62 -6.91
CA SER A 91 -3.49 10.16 -6.73
C SER A 91 -2.39 9.77 -5.73
N PHE A 92 -1.18 10.33 -5.87
CA PHE A 92 -0.10 10.14 -4.91
C PHE A 92 -0.48 10.62 -3.50
N SER A 93 -1.11 11.78 -3.37
CA SER A 93 -1.57 12.31 -2.08
C SER A 93 -2.56 11.35 -1.40
N ILE A 94 -3.58 10.88 -2.13
CA ILE A 94 -4.56 9.90 -1.65
C ILE A 94 -3.86 8.65 -1.11
N MET A 95 -2.89 8.12 -1.85
CA MET A 95 -2.11 6.94 -1.45
C MET A 95 -1.31 7.18 -0.17
N ILE A 96 -0.68 8.35 -0.03
CA ILE A 96 0.10 8.71 1.17
C ILE A 96 -0.83 8.85 2.40
N PHE A 97 -1.96 9.55 2.26
CA PHE A 97 -2.96 9.66 3.33
C PHE A 97 -3.58 8.32 3.72
N GLY A 98 -3.71 7.42 2.74
CA GLY A 98 -4.20 6.06 2.91
C GLY A 98 -3.29 5.11 3.71
N GLY A 99 -2.14 5.59 4.20
CA GLY A 99 -1.16 4.77 4.89
C GLY A 99 -0.27 3.94 3.95
N ALA A 100 -0.37 4.17 2.64
CA ALA A 100 0.35 3.40 1.62
C ALA A 100 1.73 4.00 1.29
N MET A 101 2.26 4.86 2.16
CA MET A 101 3.46 5.67 1.97
C MET A 101 4.72 4.83 1.70
N GLN A 102 4.83 3.64 2.29
CA GLN A 102 6.04 2.81 2.20
C GLN A 102 5.93 1.73 1.14
N THR A 103 4.77 1.07 1.02
CA THR A 103 4.60 -0.01 0.06
C THR A 103 4.16 0.50 -1.30
N ILE A 104 3.15 1.38 -1.37
CA ILE A 104 2.47 1.68 -2.65
C ILE A 104 3.06 2.91 -3.36
N PHE A 105 3.55 3.90 -2.61
CA PHE A 105 4.26 5.04 -3.22
C PHE A 105 5.53 4.59 -3.95
N PHE A 106 6.40 3.84 -3.27
CA PHE A 106 7.61 3.28 -3.88
C PHE A 106 7.26 2.27 -4.98
N LEU A 107 6.32 1.35 -4.75
CA LEU A 107 5.73 0.48 -5.78
C LEU A 107 5.33 1.23 -7.04
N THR A 108 4.68 2.37 -6.89
CA THR A 108 4.23 3.18 -8.02
C THR A 108 5.40 3.79 -8.76
N CYS A 109 6.36 4.39 -8.06
CA CYS A 109 7.58 4.93 -8.66
C CYS A 109 8.39 3.87 -9.41
N PHE A 110 8.55 2.68 -8.83
CA PHE A 110 9.25 1.56 -9.47
C PHE A 110 8.46 0.94 -10.62
N SER A 111 7.14 0.81 -10.49
CA SER A 111 6.27 0.38 -11.59
C SER A 111 6.39 1.32 -12.78
N LEU A 112 6.40 2.64 -12.53
CA LEU A 112 6.59 3.66 -13.56
C LEU A 112 7.98 3.55 -14.21
N LEU A 113 9.03 3.30 -13.43
CA LEU A 113 10.38 3.03 -13.96
C LEU A 113 10.38 1.76 -14.82
N GLY A 114 9.77 0.65 -14.37
CA GLY A 114 9.71 -0.59 -15.13
C GLY A 114 8.93 -0.46 -16.43
N ILE A 115 7.80 0.25 -16.39
CA ILE A 115 7.03 0.58 -17.60
C ILE A 115 7.85 1.45 -18.55
N ALA A 116 8.61 2.41 -18.02
CA ALA A 116 9.55 3.21 -18.79
C ALA A 116 10.61 2.35 -19.49
N CYS A 117 11.17 1.35 -18.81
CA CYS A 117 12.11 0.37 -19.40
C CYS A 117 11.49 -0.37 -20.58
N ILE A 118 10.20 -0.70 -20.51
CA ILE A 118 9.54 -1.56 -21.49
C ILE A 118 9.09 -0.76 -22.71
N LEU A 119 8.56 0.45 -22.51
CA LEU A 119 7.76 1.14 -23.54
C LEU A 119 8.48 2.21 -24.33
N PHE A 120 9.50 2.86 -23.77
CA PHE A 120 9.95 4.14 -24.32
C PHE A 120 11.40 4.11 -24.79
N LYS A 121 11.62 4.68 -25.97
CA LYS A 121 12.94 5.13 -26.42
C LYS A 121 13.29 6.43 -25.69
N PRO A 122 14.57 6.70 -25.41
CA PRO A 122 15.02 7.93 -24.79
C PRO A 122 14.86 9.10 -25.77
N ASN A 123 13.69 9.70 -25.79
CA ASN A 123 13.38 10.87 -26.61
C ASN A 123 12.89 12.02 -25.72
N LYS A 124 12.78 13.22 -26.30
CA LYS A 124 12.32 14.42 -25.57
C LYS A 124 10.96 14.22 -24.88
N LYS A 125 10.05 13.47 -25.52
CA LYS A 125 8.73 13.15 -24.96
C LYS A 125 8.84 12.29 -23.70
N PHE A 126 9.68 11.25 -23.74
CA PHE A 126 9.95 10.38 -22.60
C PHE A 126 10.51 11.17 -21.42
N ILE A 127 11.49 12.04 -21.64
CA ILE A 127 12.06 12.90 -20.60
C ILE A 127 10.98 13.77 -19.96
N LEU A 128 10.12 14.41 -20.78
CA LEU A 128 9.00 15.22 -20.29
C LEU A 128 8.02 14.41 -19.43
N GLN A 129 7.71 13.17 -19.84
CA GLN A 129 6.85 12.27 -19.07
C GLN A 129 7.49 11.88 -17.73
N SER A 130 8.77 11.52 -17.72
CA SER A 130 9.51 11.22 -16.48
C SER A 130 9.58 12.41 -15.53
N VAL A 131 9.88 13.60 -16.04
CA VAL A 131 9.88 14.84 -15.24
C VAL A 131 8.48 15.13 -14.69
N SER A 132 7.42 14.91 -15.47
CA SER A 132 6.05 15.09 -15.00
C SER A 132 5.69 14.16 -13.84
N ILE A 133 6.18 12.91 -13.87
CA ILE A 133 5.99 11.95 -12.78
C ILE A 133 6.69 12.44 -11.51
N ILE A 134 7.96 12.88 -11.62
CA ILE A 134 8.73 13.40 -10.49
C ILE A 134 8.03 14.61 -9.86
N ILE A 135 7.61 15.57 -10.68
CA ILE A 135 6.86 16.76 -10.21
C ILE A 135 5.55 16.33 -9.55
N SER A 136 4.83 15.36 -10.13
CA SER A 136 3.59 14.83 -9.55
C SER A 136 3.82 14.19 -8.18
N ALA A 137 4.87 13.38 -8.05
CA ALA A 137 5.22 12.73 -6.79
C ALA A 137 5.60 13.76 -5.71
N MET A 138 6.42 14.76 -6.08
CA MET A 138 6.78 15.86 -5.17
C MET A 138 5.55 16.67 -4.74
N LEU A 139 4.69 17.06 -5.68
CA LEU A 139 3.46 17.78 -5.38
C LEU A 139 2.52 16.93 -4.51
N GLY A 140 2.39 15.64 -4.79
CA GLY A 140 1.61 14.71 -3.95
C GLY A 140 2.14 14.61 -2.52
N ILE A 141 3.47 14.58 -2.32
CA ILE A 141 4.09 14.64 -0.99
C ILE A 141 3.80 15.96 -0.29
N ILE A 142 3.90 17.10 -1.00
CA ILE A 142 3.61 18.42 -0.43
C ILE A 142 2.13 18.52 -0.03
N MET A 143 1.22 18.02 -0.87
CA MET A 143 -0.20 17.94 -0.56
C MET A 143 -0.46 17.06 0.67
N ALA A 144 0.36 16.04 0.90
CA ALA A 144 0.26 15.12 2.03
C ALA A 144 1.24 15.40 3.17
N ILE A 145 1.82 16.61 3.24
CA ILE A 145 2.89 16.94 4.18
C ILE A 145 2.44 16.79 5.65
N SER A 146 1.16 17.04 5.92
CA SER A 146 0.51 16.83 7.23
C SER A 146 0.52 15.38 7.73
N LYS A 147 0.63 14.39 6.85
CA LYS A 147 0.82 12.97 7.21
C LYS A 147 2.25 12.52 7.02
N PHE A 148 2.89 13.00 5.95
CA PHE A 148 4.24 12.64 5.59
C PHE A 148 5.27 13.00 6.66
N ILE A 149 5.26 14.23 7.17
CA ILE A 149 6.21 14.65 8.21
C ILE A 149 6.06 13.83 9.50
N PRO A 150 4.88 13.71 10.12
CA PRO A 150 4.75 12.92 11.35
C PRO A 150 5.17 11.47 11.15
N SER A 151 4.79 10.84 10.04
CA SER A 151 5.19 9.45 9.75
C SER A 151 6.70 9.29 9.60
N LEU A 152 7.40 10.25 8.97
CA LEU A 152 8.86 10.21 8.87
C LEU A 152 9.54 10.45 10.22
N ILE A 153 9.05 11.40 11.02
CA ILE A 153 9.57 11.67 12.36
C ILE A 153 9.44 10.41 13.22
N LEU A 154 8.23 9.85 13.29
CA LEU A 154 7.92 8.61 14.00
C LEU A 154 8.78 7.44 13.49
N GLY A 155 8.82 7.26 12.16
CA GLY A 155 9.59 6.24 11.47
C GLY A 155 11.07 6.25 11.82
N SER A 156 11.65 7.45 11.91
CA SER A 156 13.09 7.68 12.14
C SER A 156 13.54 7.57 13.59
N LYS A 157 12.61 7.62 14.55
CA LYS A 157 12.93 7.72 15.98
C LYS A 157 12.45 6.52 16.79
N ILE A 158 11.43 5.81 16.34
CA ILE A 158 11.03 4.54 16.98
C ILE A 158 12.06 3.47 16.62
N ASP A 159 12.77 3.01 17.64
CA ASP A 159 13.46 1.73 17.57
C ASP A 159 12.43 0.59 17.59
N ARG A 160 12.49 -0.30 16.60
CA ARG A 160 11.57 -1.44 16.44
C ARG A 160 12.24 -2.78 16.79
N GLY A 161 13.46 -2.73 17.34
CA GLY A 161 14.22 -3.92 17.68
C GLY A 161 14.78 -4.66 16.45
N PRO A 162 15.42 -5.81 16.69
CA PRO A 162 16.15 -6.58 15.67
C PRO A 162 15.26 -7.49 14.80
N TRP A 163 14.02 -7.75 15.23
CA TRP A 163 13.07 -8.64 14.53
C TRP A 163 12.20 -7.92 13.53
N GLY A 164 12.03 -6.61 13.71
CA GLY A 164 11.82 -5.81 12.54
C GLY A 164 13.15 -5.78 11.77
N LEU A 165 13.03 -5.66 10.45
CA LEU A 165 13.98 -4.86 9.68
C LEU A 165 15.15 -5.67 9.12
N TYR A 166 14.97 -6.05 7.85
CA TYR A 166 15.97 -6.43 6.87
C TYR A 166 16.78 -7.71 7.09
N THR A 167 16.90 -8.45 6.01
CA THR A 167 17.77 -9.60 5.88
C THR A 167 18.70 -9.37 4.70
N ASN A 168 19.95 -9.79 4.83
CA ASN A 168 20.87 -9.88 3.71
C ASN A 168 20.98 -11.31 3.18
N ASP A 169 20.11 -12.22 3.64
CA ASP A 169 20.12 -13.61 3.20
C ASP A 169 19.62 -13.71 1.76
N PRO A 170 20.49 -14.05 0.79
CA PRO A 170 20.07 -14.23 -0.61
C PRO A 170 19.07 -15.37 -0.77
N LYS A 171 19.03 -16.33 0.17
CA LYS A 171 18.06 -17.43 0.17
C LYS A 171 16.63 -16.89 0.22
N LEU A 172 16.38 -15.87 1.03
CA LEU A 172 15.04 -15.25 1.15
C LEU A 172 14.63 -14.51 -0.13
N LEU A 173 15.59 -13.94 -0.88
CA LEU A 173 15.31 -13.36 -2.19
C LEU A 173 14.92 -14.46 -3.19
N ILE A 174 15.65 -15.59 -3.20
CA ILE A 174 15.38 -16.74 -4.05
C ILE A 174 14.04 -17.38 -3.68
N GLU A 175 13.75 -17.53 -2.39
CA GLU A 175 12.47 -18.03 -1.88
C GLU A 175 11.33 -17.09 -2.29
N ASN A 176 11.50 -15.78 -2.17
CA ASN A 176 10.48 -14.82 -2.62
C ASN A 176 10.23 -14.93 -4.14
N ILE A 177 11.29 -14.99 -4.96
CA ILE A 177 11.17 -15.22 -6.41
C ILE A 177 10.49 -16.58 -6.70
N SER A 178 10.85 -17.62 -5.96
CA SER A 178 10.30 -18.98 -6.10
C SER A 178 8.83 -19.05 -5.69
N ASN A 179 8.43 -18.34 -4.65
CA ASN A 179 7.04 -18.17 -4.23
C ASN A 179 6.20 -17.53 -5.34
N ILE A 180 6.74 -16.51 -6.01
CA ILE A 180 6.08 -15.86 -7.16
C ILE A 180 5.98 -16.82 -8.36
N ILE A 181 6.77 -17.90 -8.43
CA ILE A 181 6.70 -18.86 -9.54
C ILE A 181 5.80 -20.06 -9.21
N TRP A 182 6.11 -20.75 -8.11
CA TRP A 182 5.67 -22.12 -7.85
C TRP A 182 4.43 -22.20 -6.99
N TYR A 183 4.27 -21.28 -6.05
CA TYR A 183 3.14 -21.30 -5.12
C TYR A 183 1.76 -21.42 -5.80
N PRO A 184 1.41 -20.68 -6.87
CA PRO A 184 0.08 -20.83 -7.49
C PRO A 184 -0.12 -22.19 -8.15
N ILE A 185 0.94 -22.81 -8.68
CA ILE A 185 0.87 -24.16 -9.25
C ILE A 185 0.60 -25.15 -8.11
N LEU A 186 1.32 -24.99 -6.99
CA LEU A 186 1.16 -25.83 -5.80
C LEU A 186 -0.20 -25.61 -5.13
N ASP A 187 -0.70 -24.37 -5.03
CA ASP A 187 -2.04 -24.04 -4.50
C ASP A 187 -3.13 -24.68 -5.37
N LEU A 188 -3.00 -24.62 -6.70
CA LEU A 188 -3.92 -25.26 -7.64
C LEU A 188 -3.92 -26.79 -7.57
N VAL A 189 -2.76 -27.41 -7.37
CA VAL A 189 -2.61 -28.88 -7.41
C VAL A 189 -2.83 -29.52 -6.04
N ILE A 190 -2.35 -28.88 -4.98
CA ILE A 190 -2.32 -29.43 -3.61
C ILE A 190 -3.51 -28.93 -2.79
N GLY A 191 -3.88 -27.65 -2.92
CA GLY A 191 -5.01 -27.04 -2.20
C GLY A 191 -4.91 -27.04 -0.67
N ASN A 192 -3.78 -27.46 -0.10
CA ASN A 192 -3.55 -27.54 1.35
C ASN A 192 -2.33 -26.72 1.75
N ILE A 193 -2.59 -25.61 2.44
CA ILE A 193 -1.57 -24.64 2.82
C ILE A 193 -0.49 -25.23 3.74
N ASN A 194 -0.83 -26.18 4.61
CA ASN A 194 0.14 -26.80 5.52
C ASN A 194 1.12 -27.70 4.76
N LEU A 195 0.63 -28.37 3.71
CA LEU A 195 1.47 -29.19 2.83
C LEU A 195 2.33 -28.31 1.94
N ILE A 196 1.81 -27.20 1.42
CA ILE A 196 2.59 -26.22 0.66
C ILE A 196 3.68 -25.61 1.55
N ASN A 197 3.36 -25.30 2.81
CA ASN A 197 4.30 -24.79 3.80
C ASN A 197 5.45 -25.76 4.08
N SER A 198 5.21 -27.08 4.04
CA SER A 198 6.26 -28.10 4.20
C SER A 198 7.33 -28.07 3.11
N PHE A 199 7.07 -27.43 1.96
CA PHE A 199 8.08 -27.17 0.92
C PHE A 199 8.91 -25.90 1.17
N GLY A 200 8.78 -25.26 2.35
CA GLY A 200 9.55 -24.08 2.73
C GLY A 200 8.92 -22.74 2.34
N PHE A 201 7.62 -22.71 2.01
CA PHE A 201 6.91 -21.49 1.60
C PHE A 201 6.28 -20.70 2.78
N GLU A 202 6.50 -21.12 4.04
CA GLU A 202 5.86 -20.58 5.25
C GLU A 202 5.95 -19.05 5.43
N TRP A 203 7.09 -18.44 5.10
CA TRP A 203 7.39 -17.05 5.46
C TRP A 203 6.82 -16.01 4.49
N PHE A 204 6.30 -16.43 3.33
CA PHE A 204 5.94 -15.54 2.23
C PHE A 204 4.58 -15.84 1.57
N ILE A 205 3.74 -16.65 2.21
CA ILE A 205 2.37 -16.96 1.75
C ILE A 205 1.61 -15.69 1.31
N TRP A 206 1.82 -14.58 2.02
CA TRP A 206 1.19 -13.28 1.76
C TRP A 206 1.56 -12.66 0.39
N GLU A 207 2.75 -12.98 -0.15
CA GLU A 207 3.27 -12.51 -1.44
C GLU A 207 3.05 -13.52 -2.58
N ALA A 208 2.68 -14.74 -2.22
CA ALA A 208 2.65 -15.88 -3.12
C ALA A 208 1.52 -15.83 -4.19
N ASP A 209 0.60 -14.86 -4.04
CA ASP A 209 -0.49 -14.55 -4.96
C ASP A 209 -0.13 -13.49 -6.05
N ILE A 210 1.13 -13.02 -6.12
CA ILE A 210 1.70 -12.18 -7.21
C ILE A 210 1.97 -13.00 -8.49
N SER A 211 1.87 -14.30 -8.38
CA SER A 211 2.49 -15.34 -9.19
C SER A 211 1.74 -15.74 -10.46
N LEU A 212 0.45 -15.44 -10.52
CA LEU A 212 -0.39 -15.83 -11.67
C LEU A 212 0.01 -15.12 -12.99
N PRO A 213 0.34 -13.81 -12.99
CA PRO A 213 0.98 -13.15 -14.12
C PRO A 213 2.32 -13.79 -14.56
N LEU A 214 3.00 -14.53 -13.68
CA LEU A 214 4.35 -15.05 -13.88
C LEU A 214 4.38 -16.48 -14.45
N ILE A 215 3.41 -17.35 -14.16
CA ILE A 215 3.25 -18.65 -14.87
C ILE A 215 3.14 -18.42 -16.38
N ILE A 216 2.40 -17.39 -16.76
CA ILE A 216 2.22 -16.98 -18.16
C ILE A 216 3.55 -16.51 -18.78
N PHE A 217 4.45 -15.95 -17.96
CA PHE A 217 5.79 -15.54 -18.37
C PHE A 217 6.73 -16.74 -18.63
N ILE A 218 6.62 -17.85 -17.90
CA ILE A 218 7.38 -19.08 -18.18
C ILE A 218 6.98 -19.66 -19.54
N ILE A 219 5.68 -19.65 -19.85
CA ILE A 219 5.15 -20.05 -21.15
C ILE A 219 5.71 -19.14 -22.26
N ILE A 220 5.84 -17.84 -21.99
CA ILE A 220 6.43 -16.86 -22.90
C ILE A 220 7.94 -17.07 -23.12
N ILE A 221 8.71 -17.30 -22.06
CA ILE A 221 10.15 -17.55 -22.14
C ILE A 221 10.40 -18.78 -23.02
N PHE A 222 9.58 -19.81 -22.85
CA PHE A 222 9.61 -21.01 -23.68
C PHE A 222 9.36 -20.71 -25.17
N PHE A 223 8.49 -19.74 -25.50
CA PHE A 223 8.30 -19.28 -26.88
C PHE A 223 9.38 -18.30 -27.38
N ALA A 224 9.98 -17.52 -26.49
CA ALA A 224 11.03 -16.56 -26.79
C ALA A 224 12.38 -17.26 -27.08
N PHE A 225 12.67 -18.42 -26.50
CA PHE A 225 13.90 -19.16 -26.80
C PHE A 225 13.95 -19.83 -28.19
N LYS A 226 12.98 -19.52 -29.06
CA LYS A 226 13.02 -19.91 -30.48
C LYS A 226 13.86 -18.97 -31.36
N TYR A 227 14.47 -17.92 -30.80
CA TYR A 227 15.29 -16.96 -31.54
C TYR A 227 16.69 -17.49 -31.88
N SER A 228 17.19 -17.13 -33.06
CA SER A 228 18.58 -17.39 -33.46
C SER A 228 19.55 -16.43 -32.76
N LYS A 229 20.83 -16.81 -32.65
CA LYS A 229 21.90 -15.95 -32.09
C LYS A 229 21.96 -14.55 -32.73
N LYS A 230 21.68 -14.47 -34.04
CA LYS A 230 21.69 -13.21 -34.81
C LYS A 230 20.52 -12.29 -34.41
N ASP A 231 19.34 -12.86 -34.15
CA ASP A 231 18.17 -12.10 -33.71
C ASP A 231 18.36 -11.55 -32.30
N PHE A 232 19.05 -12.30 -31.43
CA PHE A 232 19.38 -11.86 -30.09
C PHE A 232 20.31 -10.64 -30.09
N ILE A 233 21.39 -10.66 -30.89
CA ILE A 233 22.34 -9.52 -30.98
C ILE A 233 21.61 -8.26 -31.48
N ASN A 234 20.84 -8.39 -32.57
CA ASN A 234 20.06 -7.28 -33.11
C ASN A 234 19.03 -6.74 -32.10
N PHE A 235 18.44 -7.61 -31.28
CA PHE A 235 17.54 -7.20 -30.21
C PHE A 235 18.27 -6.39 -29.12
N VAL A 236 19.45 -6.84 -28.69
CA VAL A 236 20.26 -6.16 -27.68
C VAL A 236 20.68 -4.77 -28.17
N ASP A 237 21.20 -4.66 -29.39
CA ASP A 237 21.64 -3.38 -29.96
C ASP A 237 20.49 -2.38 -30.08
N LYS A 238 19.31 -2.84 -30.52
CA LYS A 238 18.12 -2.01 -30.68
C LYS A 238 17.54 -1.53 -29.34
N ASN A 239 17.71 -2.31 -28.27
CA ASN A 239 17.07 -2.08 -26.97
C ASN A 239 18.08 -1.79 -25.84
N LYS A 240 19.32 -1.43 -26.16
CA LYS A 240 20.40 -1.21 -25.18
C LYS A 240 20.01 -0.29 -24.01
N PHE A 241 19.29 0.80 -24.30
CA PHE A 241 18.79 1.72 -23.28
C PHE A 241 17.76 1.05 -22.34
N ASN A 242 16.82 0.30 -22.90
CA ASN A 242 15.78 -0.41 -22.15
C ASN A 242 16.41 -1.49 -21.26
N ILE A 243 17.46 -2.16 -21.73
CA ILE A 243 18.23 -3.15 -20.96
C ILE A 243 18.92 -2.46 -19.78
N ILE A 244 19.59 -1.31 -19.99
CA ILE A 244 20.21 -0.54 -18.90
C ILE A 244 19.17 -0.16 -17.83
N LEU A 245 18.02 0.39 -18.25
CA LEU A 245 16.96 0.73 -17.30
C LEU A 245 16.43 -0.49 -16.55
N THR A 246 16.33 -1.65 -17.22
CA THR A 246 15.91 -2.91 -16.60
C THR A 246 16.93 -3.38 -15.55
N ILE A 247 18.22 -3.25 -15.82
CA ILE A 247 19.29 -3.54 -14.85
C ILE A 247 19.18 -2.61 -13.64
N ILE A 248 18.93 -1.31 -13.87
CA ILE A 248 18.70 -0.34 -12.79
C ILE A 248 17.48 -0.72 -11.95
N LEU A 249 16.37 -1.13 -12.59
CA LEU A 249 15.18 -1.59 -11.87
C LEU A 249 15.45 -2.82 -11.00
N ILE A 250 16.14 -3.83 -11.54
CA ILE A 250 16.53 -5.04 -10.80
C ILE A 250 17.45 -4.67 -9.63
N TYR A 251 18.44 -3.82 -9.89
CA TYR A 251 19.33 -3.34 -8.86
C TYR A 251 18.56 -2.64 -7.73
N LEU A 252 17.65 -1.73 -8.05
CA LEU A 252 16.85 -1.00 -7.07
C LEU A 252 15.93 -1.92 -6.28
N TYR A 253 15.36 -2.94 -6.93
CA TYR A 253 14.57 -3.97 -6.26
C TYR A 253 15.42 -4.72 -5.24
N CYS A 254 16.62 -5.18 -5.63
CA CYS A 254 17.56 -5.85 -4.72
C CYS A 254 18.06 -4.91 -3.61
N ASP A 255 18.38 -3.66 -3.92
CA ASP A 255 18.86 -2.64 -2.99
C ASP A 255 17.84 -2.34 -1.89
N ILE A 256 16.55 -2.40 -2.22
CA ILE A 256 15.46 -2.22 -1.25
C ILE A 256 15.13 -3.52 -0.53
N PHE A 257 15.23 -4.67 -1.21
CA PHE A 257 15.00 -5.97 -0.57
C PHE A 257 16.04 -6.22 0.52
N PHE A 258 17.32 -6.06 0.18
CA PHE A 258 18.43 -6.06 1.13
C PHE A 258 18.52 -4.71 1.86
N ALA A 259 19.16 -4.62 3.02
CA ALA A 259 19.33 -3.32 3.71
C ALA A 259 20.62 -2.59 3.36
N ASP A 260 21.59 -3.31 2.81
CA ASP A 260 22.96 -2.83 2.61
C ASP A 260 23.24 -2.34 1.19
N GLY A 261 22.19 -2.16 0.37
CA GLY A 261 22.32 -1.52 -0.93
C GLY A 261 22.77 -0.06 -0.83
N LEU A 262 23.36 0.52 -1.89
CA LEU A 262 23.86 1.90 -1.91
C LEU A 262 22.77 2.92 -1.60
N ILE A 263 21.56 2.72 -2.11
CA ILE A 263 20.48 3.69 -1.98
C ILE A 263 19.84 3.56 -0.60
N ARG A 264 19.44 2.36 -0.19
CA ARG A 264 18.87 2.12 1.14
C ARG A 264 19.86 2.44 2.26
N SER A 265 21.15 2.17 2.08
CA SER A 265 22.19 2.51 3.06
C SER A 265 22.33 4.03 3.26
N SER A 266 22.08 4.82 2.22
CA SER A 266 22.07 6.29 2.26
C SER A 266 20.90 6.84 3.07
N PHE A 267 19.77 6.11 3.14
CA PHE A 267 18.62 6.46 3.97
C PHE A 267 18.62 5.70 5.29
N LYS A 268 19.61 5.96 6.16
CA LYS A 268 19.75 5.31 7.48
C LYS A 268 18.45 5.29 8.30
N LYS A 269 17.65 6.35 8.23
CA LYS A 269 16.34 6.49 8.91
C LYS A 269 15.22 5.61 8.35
N LEU A 270 15.37 5.05 7.15
CA LEU A 270 14.43 4.13 6.50
C LEU A 270 14.85 2.66 6.60
N ARG A 271 16.05 2.36 7.12
CA ARG A 271 16.48 0.96 7.37
C ARG A 271 15.49 0.24 8.26
N GLY A 272 14.99 0.95 9.25
CA GLY A 272 14.01 0.47 10.21
C GLY A 272 12.57 0.45 9.74
N VAL A 273 12.31 0.33 8.44
CA VAL A 273 10.96 0.18 7.89
C VAL A 273 10.81 -1.18 7.20
N ASN A 274 9.68 -1.87 7.43
CA ASN A 274 9.39 -3.20 6.90
C ASN A 274 8.93 -3.15 5.42
N ILE A 275 9.85 -2.74 4.53
CA ILE A 275 9.56 -2.51 3.10
C ILE A 275 9.76 -3.77 2.25
N HIS A 276 10.68 -4.66 2.66
CA HIS A 276 11.29 -5.67 1.79
C HIS A 276 10.35 -6.78 1.32
N LEU A 277 9.50 -7.35 2.19
CA LEU A 277 8.62 -8.48 1.84
C LEU A 277 7.60 -8.08 0.76
N ARG A 278 7.04 -6.86 0.87
CA ARG A 278 5.92 -6.38 0.04
C ARG A 278 6.34 -5.75 -1.29
N MET A 279 7.64 -5.68 -1.58
CA MET A 279 8.15 -5.10 -2.82
C MET A 279 8.00 -6.00 -4.04
N ALA A 280 7.69 -7.29 -3.89
CA ALA A 280 7.40 -8.14 -5.03
C ALA A 280 6.26 -7.58 -5.90
N SER A 281 5.31 -6.87 -5.28
CA SER A 281 4.20 -6.19 -5.97
C SER A 281 4.63 -5.17 -7.03
N VAL A 282 5.86 -4.64 -6.94
CA VAL A 282 6.49 -3.75 -7.93
C VAL A 282 6.43 -4.32 -9.33
N TRP A 283 6.53 -5.63 -9.42
CA TRP A 283 6.61 -6.34 -10.68
C TRP A 283 5.24 -6.55 -11.34
N ILE A 284 4.12 -6.38 -10.63
CA ILE A 284 2.77 -6.62 -11.16
C ILE A 284 2.55 -5.85 -12.46
N SER A 285 2.73 -4.52 -12.44
CA SER A 285 2.48 -3.71 -13.65
C SER A 285 3.49 -4.04 -14.75
N PRO A 286 4.83 -3.96 -14.53
CA PRO A 286 5.80 -4.32 -15.56
C PRO A 286 5.58 -5.69 -16.21
N ILE A 287 5.26 -6.73 -15.42
CA ILE A 287 4.98 -8.08 -15.93
C ILE A 287 3.75 -8.06 -16.85
N ILE A 288 2.65 -7.42 -16.44
CA ILE A 288 1.45 -7.33 -17.28
C ILE A 288 1.76 -6.58 -18.59
N PHE A 289 2.57 -5.53 -18.56
CA PHE A 289 3.00 -4.81 -19.77
C PHE A 289 3.81 -5.67 -20.73
N ILE A 290 4.78 -6.44 -20.22
CA ILE A 290 5.55 -7.38 -21.03
C ILE A 290 4.60 -8.39 -21.67
N PHE A 291 3.71 -8.98 -20.88
CA PHE A 291 2.74 -9.96 -21.34
C PHE A 291 1.88 -9.43 -22.50
N ILE A 292 1.23 -8.28 -22.34
CA ILE A 292 0.32 -7.75 -23.38
C ILE A 292 1.05 -7.32 -24.66
N LEU A 293 2.29 -6.84 -24.56
CA LEU A 293 3.11 -6.54 -25.73
C LEU A 293 3.50 -7.78 -26.51
N LEU A 294 3.81 -8.86 -25.80
CA LEU A 294 4.08 -10.14 -26.44
C LEU A 294 2.84 -10.64 -27.15
N LEU A 295 1.68 -10.65 -26.48
CA LEU A 295 0.40 -11.02 -27.10
C LEU A 295 0.09 -10.20 -28.36
N LYS A 296 0.31 -8.89 -28.30
CA LYS A 296 0.12 -7.99 -29.43
C LYS A 296 1.00 -8.36 -30.63
N ASN A 297 2.21 -8.85 -30.36
CA ASN A 297 3.23 -9.12 -31.37
C ASN A 297 3.26 -10.59 -31.84
N ILE A 298 2.39 -11.48 -31.34
CA ILE A 298 2.26 -12.85 -31.84
C ILE A 298 1.73 -12.81 -33.29
N LYS A 299 2.60 -13.12 -34.26
CA LYS A 299 2.26 -13.22 -35.70
C LYS A 299 2.13 -14.67 -36.19
N ASN A 300 2.11 -15.65 -35.28
CA ASN A 300 2.17 -17.07 -35.63
C ASN A 300 0.85 -17.60 -36.22
N LYS A 301 0.91 -18.65 -37.05
CA LYS A 301 -0.24 -19.38 -37.63
C LYS A 301 -1.26 -19.83 -36.56
N TYR A 302 -0.81 -19.99 -35.31
CA TYR A 302 -1.63 -20.38 -34.16
C TYR A 302 -2.13 -19.22 -33.29
N ALA A 303 -2.01 -17.95 -33.73
CA ALA A 303 -2.44 -16.77 -32.97
C ALA A 303 -3.90 -16.87 -32.47
N PHE A 304 -4.77 -17.51 -33.24
CA PHE A 304 -6.15 -17.79 -32.84
C PHE A 304 -6.25 -18.71 -31.62
N ILE A 305 -5.43 -19.76 -31.56
CA ILE A 305 -5.39 -20.71 -30.44
C ILE A 305 -4.87 -20.01 -29.18
N TYR A 306 -3.80 -19.21 -29.30
CA TYR A 306 -3.28 -18.44 -28.17
C TYR A 306 -4.31 -17.47 -27.61
N LYS A 307 -5.02 -16.72 -28.47
CA LYS A 307 -6.10 -15.83 -28.04
C LYS A 307 -7.20 -16.58 -27.28
N LYS A 308 -7.58 -17.79 -27.71
CA LYS A 308 -8.53 -18.64 -26.98
C LYS A 308 -7.99 -19.12 -25.64
N ILE A 309 -6.73 -19.57 -25.58
CA ILE A 309 -6.09 -19.99 -24.32
C ILE A 309 -6.09 -18.83 -23.32
N ILE A 310 -5.77 -17.61 -23.77
CA ILE A 310 -5.77 -16.41 -22.92
C ILE A 310 -7.16 -16.10 -22.39
N LEU A 311 -8.18 -16.16 -23.24
CA LEU A 311 -9.59 -16.00 -22.82
C LEU A 311 -10.00 -17.07 -21.79
N ILE A 312 -9.58 -18.32 -21.99
CA ILE A 312 -9.82 -19.42 -21.05
C ILE A 312 -9.06 -19.16 -19.73
N SER A 313 -7.80 -18.73 -19.77
CA SER A 313 -7.02 -18.38 -18.57
C SER A 313 -7.65 -17.23 -17.79
N ILE A 314 -8.20 -16.22 -18.48
CA ILE A 314 -8.93 -15.12 -17.86
C ILE A 314 -10.23 -15.62 -17.21
N PHE A 315 -10.96 -16.50 -17.89
CA PHE A 315 -12.19 -17.08 -17.36
C PHE A 315 -11.91 -17.92 -16.11
N ILE A 316 -10.89 -18.78 -16.16
CA ILE A 316 -10.39 -19.54 -15.02
C ILE A 316 -9.96 -18.59 -13.90
N MET A 317 -9.28 -17.48 -14.21
CA MET A 317 -8.92 -16.45 -13.23
C MET A 317 -10.14 -15.87 -12.53
N ILE A 318 -11.19 -15.51 -13.27
CA ILE A 318 -12.42 -14.95 -12.70
C ILE A 318 -13.12 -16.00 -11.82
N ILE A 319 -13.10 -17.27 -12.21
CA ILE A 319 -13.65 -18.37 -11.41
C ILE A 319 -12.85 -18.56 -10.12
N LEU A 320 -11.53 -18.69 -10.21
CA LEU A 320 -10.64 -18.83 -9.06
C LEU A 320 -10.73 -17.61 -8.12
N PHE A 321 -10.83 -16.41 -8.69
CA PHE A 321 -11.12 -15.16 -7.99
C PHE A 321 -12.41 -15.25 -7.19
N SER A 322 -13.50 -15.64 -7.85
CA SER A 322 -14.83 -15.74 -7.23
C SER A 322 -14.84 -16.81 -6.15
N PHE A 323 -14.15 -17.93 -6.39
CA PHE A 323 -14.02 -19.03 -5.44
C PHE A 323 -13.22 -18.65 -4.19
N LYS A 324 -12.01 -18.06 -4.34
CA LYS A 324 -11.23 -17.54 -3.19
C LYS A 324 -12.04 -16.51 -2.40
N PHE A 325 -12.75 -15.61 -3.08
CA PHE A 325 -13.58 -14.61 -2.42
C PHE A 325 -14.70 -15.24 -1.57
N ILE A 326 -15.39 -16.25 -2.11
CA ILE A 326 -16.45 -16.99 -1.41
C ILE A 326 -15.89 -17.79 -0.23
N LEU A 327 -14.81 -18.56 -0.44
CA LEU A 327 -14.16 -19.32 0.63
C LEU A 327 -13.81 -18.41 1.79
N ILE A 328 -13.16 -17.29 1.52
CA ILE A 328 -12.69 -16.42 2.59
C ILE A 328 -13.85 -15.67 3.26
N ARG A 329 -14.92 -15.29 2.54
CA ARG A 329 -16.15 -14.79 3.19
C ARG A 329 -16.74 -15.82 4.16
N ASN A 330 -16.70 -17.09 3.82
CA ASN A 330 -17.31 -18.16 4.60
C ASN A 330 -16.43 -18.63 5.78
N TYR A 331 -15.10 -18.59 5.63
CA TYR A 331 -14.15 -19.12 6.62
C TYR A 331 -13.44 -18.05 7.44
N ASN A 332 -13.35 -16.80 6.97
CA ASN A 332 -12.67 -15.75 7.72
C ASN A 332 -13.62 -15.14 8.76
N THR A 333 -13.38 -15.53 10.02
CA THR A 333 -14.07 -15.03 11.21
C THR A 333 -13.91 -13.51 11.44
N SER A 334 -13.04 -12.85 10.67
CA SER A 334 -12.85 -11.39 10.66
C SER A 334 -14.01 -10.64 10.00
N TYR A 335 -14.79 -11.28 9.11
CA TYR A 335 -16.01 -10.69 8.53
C TYR A 335 -17.22 -10.84 9.46
N LYS A 336 -17.02 -10.64 10.76
CA LYS A 336 -18.14 -10.51 11.70
C LYS A 336 -18.82 -9.17 11.46
N ASN A 337 -20.14 -9.20 11.30
CA ASN A 337 -20.97 -8.00 11.43
C ASN A 337 -20.85 -7.53 12.88
N LEU A 338 -19.89 -6.65 13.13
CA LEU A 338 -19.73 -6.02 14.44
C LEU A 338 -20.93 -5.09 14.64
N ASN A 339 -21.70 -5.35 15.70
CA ASN A 339 -22.78 -4.45 16.08
C ASN A 339 -22.20 -3.17 16.69
N ILE A 340 -21.91 -2.19 15.83
CA ILE A 340 -21.41 -0.87 16.24
C ILE A 340 -22.40 -0.08 17.09
N SER A 341 -23.66 -0.52 17.27
CA SER A 341 -24.61 0.17 18.14
C SER A 341 -24.14 0.12 19.59
N PHE A 342 -23.55 -0.99 20.00
CA PHE A 342 -22.97 -1.16 21.33
C PHE A 342 -21.84 -0.15 21.56
N ASP A 343 -20.84 -0.11 20.65
CA ASP A 343 -19.71 0.81 20.75
C ASP A 343 -20.16 2.27 20.73
N LYS A 344 -21.18 2.60 19.92
CA LYS A 344 -21.78 3.94 19.90
C LYS A 344 -22.45 4.30 21.22
N ASN A 345 -23.12 3.35 21.88
CA ASN A 345 -23.74 3.58 23.18
C ASN A 345 -22.68 3.78 24.25
N VAL A 346 -21.64 2.93 24.28
CA VAL A 346 -20.47 3.10 25.16
C VAL A 346 -19.82 4.46 24.94
N TYR A 347 -19.56 4.86 23.70
CA TYR A 347 -18.98 6.17 23.38
C TYR A 347 -19.86 7.32 23.88
N LYS A 348 -21.19 7.24 23.71
CA LYS A 348 -22.13 8.23 24.23
C LYS A 348 -22.12 8.27 25.76
N GLU A 349 -22.07 7.12 26.43
CA GLU A 349 -22.00 7.05 27.90
C GLU A 349 -20.71 7.67 28.44
N ILE A 350 -19.57 7.36 27.83
CA ILE A 350 -18.27 7.98 28.18
C ILE A 350 -18.35 9.50 27.99
N LYS A 351 -18.91 9.97 26.87
CA LYS A 351 -19.06 11.40 26.58
C LYS A 351 -20.01 12.11 27.55
N ASN A 352 -21.08 11.45 27.99
CA ASN A 352 -22.06 12.01 28.92
C ASN A 352 -21.53 12.04 30.36
N ASN A 353 -20.66 11.11 30.75
CA ASN A 353 -20.09 11.06 32.10
C ASN A 353 -18.64 10.56 32.11
N HIS A 354 -17.73 11.43 31.70
CA HIS A 354 -16.30 11.14 31.67
C HIS A 354 -15.73 10.60 32.99
N ASN A 355 -16.18 11.12 34.14
CA ASN A 355 -15.63 10.74 35.43
C ASN A 355 -16.03 9.32 35.85
N LYS A 356 -17.19 8.82 35.37
CA LYS A 356 -17.59 7.41 35.56
C LYS A 356 -16.65 6.45 34.84
N PHE A 357 -16.13 6.87 33.68
CA PHE A 357 -15.29 6.05 32.82
C PHE A 357 -13.84 6.50 32.91
N LYS A 358 -13.16 6.11 33.99
CA LYS A 358 -11.75 6.46 34.23
C LYS A 358 -10.89 5.22 34.35
N VAL A 359 -9.74 5.25 33.67
CA VAL A 359 -8.70 4.23 33.83
C VAL A 359 -8.07 4.37 35.21
N ASN A 360 -8.28 3.37 36.06
CA ASN A 360 -7.87 3.41 37.46
C ASN A 360 -6.71 2.46 37.79
N SER A 361 -6.43 1.49 36.92
CA SER A 361 -5.33 0.55 37.13
C SER A 361 -4.63 0.14 35.84
N ILE A 362 -3.36 -0.24 35.99
CA ILE A 362 -2.53 -0.92 35.00
C ILE A 362 -2.38 -2.37 35.45
N ASN A 363 -2.63 -3.31 34.56
CA ASN A 363 -2.55 -4.74 34.84
C ASN A 363 -1.77 -5.51 33.76
N ASP A 364 -1.51 -6.79 33.99
CA ASP A 364 -0.87 -7.69 33.02
C ASP A 364 -1.86 -8.34 32.05
N LYS A 365 -3.15 -7.99 32.11
CA LYS A 365 -4.11 -8.50 31.13
C LYS A 365 -3.83 -7.85 29.77
N ASN A 366 -3.95 -8.63 28.70
CA ASN A 366 -3.95 -8.06 27.35
C ASN A 366 -5.21 -7.19 27.12
N GLU A 367 -5.18 -6.39 26.05
CA GLU A 367 -6.25 -5.44 25.73
C GLU A 367 -7.60 -6.13 25.47
N PHE A 368 -7.56 -7.32 24.86
CA PHE A 368 -8.77 -8.11 24.61
C PHE A 368 -9.47 -8.50 25.92
N ASN A 369 -8.72 -9.01 26.90
CA ASN A 369 -9.27 -9.40 28.19
C ASN A 369 -9.76 -8.19 28.99
N ASN A 370 -9.04 -7.07 28.94
CA ASN A 370 -9.50 -5.81 29.54
C ASN A 370 -10.82 -5.32 28.90
N MET A 371 -10.97 -5.47 27.58
CA MET A 371 -12.23 -5.17 26.91
C MET A 371 -13.35 -6.13 27.34
N GLN A 372 -13.09 -7.43 27.44
CA GLN A 372 -14.09 -8.41 27.90
C GLN A 372 -14.59 -8.12 29.32
N ASP A 373 -13.69 -7.75 30.24
CA ASP A 373 -14.08 -7.35 31.60
C ASP A 373 -15.02 -6.14 31.58
N TYR A 374 -14.75 -5.16 30.71
CA TYR A 374 -15.59 -3.98 30.53
C TYR A 374 -16.98 -4.35 29.98
N LEU A 375 -17.03 -5.22 28.96
CA LEU A 375 -18.28 -5.71 28.34
C LEU A 375 -19.14 -6.52 29.31
N ASN A 376 -18.52 -7.29 30.19
CA ASN A 376 -19.21 -8.11 31.20
C ASN A 376 -19.72 -7.30 32.41
N GLY A 377 -19.84 -5.98 32.28
CA GLY A 377 -20.51 -5.13 33.27
C GLY A 377 -19.68 -4.84 34.53
N THR A 378 -18.38 -5.14 34.55
CA THR A 378 -17.53 -4.71 35.66
C THR A 378 -17.30 -3.19 35.65
N TYR A 379 -17.49 -2.53 34.49
CA TYR A 379 -17.16 -1.12 34.22
C TYR A 379 -15.74 -0.71 34.64
N LYS A 380 -14.86 -1.69 34.95
CA LYS A 380 -13.48 -1.45 35.36
C LYS A 380 -12.65 -1.20 34.11
N LEU A 381 -12.29 0.06 33.91
CA LEU A 381 -11.36 0.44 32.85
C LEU A 381 -9.93 0.29 33.37
N ASN A 382 -9.20 -0.62 32.74
CA ASN A 382 -7.80 -0.90 33.04
C ASN A 382 -6.98 -0.74 31.76
N SER A 383 -5.74 -0.29 31.92
CA SER A 383 -4.76 -0.32 30.82
C SER A 383 -3.94 -1.60 30.91
N SER A 384 -3.64 -2.19 29.76
CA SER A 384 -2.59 -3.21 29.71
C SER A 384 -1.23 -2.55 29.94
N ARG A 385 -0.37 -3.23 30.70
CA ARG A 385 1.06 -2.91 30.79
C ARG A 385 1.79 -3.16 29.46
N PHE A 386 1.28 -4.07 28.62
CA PHE A 386 1.85 -4.48 27.34
C PHE A 386 0.80 -4.38 26.21
N PRO A 387 0.47 -3.16 25.75
CA PRO A 387 -0.48 -2.98 24.66
C PRO A 387 0.11 -3.51 23.34
N TYR A 388 -0.66 -4.27 22.56
CA TYR A 388 -0.17 -4.78 21.28
C TYR A 388 -0.22 -3.68 20.23
N GLU A 389 0.94 -3.14 19.86
CA GLU A 389 1.06 -2.13 18.82
C GLU A 389 2.29 -2.42 17.94
N PRO A 390 2.08 -2.99 16.73
CA PRO A 390 3.15 -3.34 15.80
C PRO A 390 4.07 -2.17 15.40
N ILE A 391 3.60 -0.92 15.53
CA ILE A 391 4.44 0.27 15.28
C ILE A 391 5.67 0.30 16.22
N TYR A 392 5.55 -0.25 17.44
CA TYR A 392 6.62 -0.31 18.46
C TYR A 392 7.43 -1.62 18.40
N GLY A 393 7.24 -2.45 17.37
CA GLY A 393 7.86 -3.77 17.24
C GLY A 393 6.82 -4.89 17.30
N TYR A 394 7.06 -5.99 16.60
CA TYR A 394 6.10 -7.11 16.52
C TYR A 394 5.92 -7.81 17.87
N PHE A 395 6.97 -7.79 18.70
CA PHE A 395 6.99 -8.36 20.04
C PHE A 395 7.26 -7.31 21.12
N LEU A 396 7.09 -6.02 20.79
CA LEU A 396 7.31 -4.88 21.70
C LEU A 396 8.74 -4.85 22.29
N GLU A 397 9.72 -5.23 21.47
CA GLU A 397 11.11 -5.48 21.85
C GLU A 397 11.78 -4.30 22.56
N THR A 398 11.39 -3.09 22.17
CA THR A 398 11.95 -1.83 22.69
C THR A 398 10.98 -1.09 23.62
N PHE A 399 9.77 -1.62 23.79
CA PHE A 399 8.71 -0.99 24.56
C PHE A 399 9.04 -0.99 26.05
N LYS A 400 8.92 0.18 26.70
CA LYS A 400 9.10 0.31 28.14
C LYS A 400 7.76 0.25 28.86
N ALA A 401 7.49 -0.90 29.44
CA ALA A 401 6.25 -1.20 30.13
C ALA A 401 6.11 -0.45 31.47
N LYS A 402 4.90 0.04 31.77
CA LYS A 402 4.57 0.74 33.03
C LYS A 402 4.39 -0.22 34.19
N GLU A 403 4.62 0.21 35.43
CA GLU A 403 4.44 -0.66 36.59
C GLU A 403 2.96 -1.02 36.81
N LEU A 404 2.71 -2.14 37.47
CA LEU A 404 1.35 -2.56 37.83
C LEU A 404 0.76 -1.65 38.90
N GLY A 405 -0.56 -1.48 38.85
CA GLY A 405 -1.32 -0.72 39.84
C GLY A 405 -1.70 0.68 39.37
N CYS A 406 -1.54 1.68 40.24
CA CYS A 406 -2.15 3.00 40.04
C CYS A 406 -1.41 3.81 38.94
N PRO A 407 -2.13 4.40 37.96
CA PRO A 407 -1.56 5.33 36.98
C PRO A 407 -0.89 6.58 37.60
N PHE A 408 -1.32 6.98 38.80
CA PHE A 408 -0.78 8.13 39.53
C PHE A 408 0.43 7.77 40.42
N LYS A 409 0.86 6.50 40.45
CA LYS A 409 2.09 6.12 41.13
C LYS A 409 3.25 6.92 40.52
N ILE A 410 4.16 7.43 41.35
CA ILE A 410 5.37 8.10 40.88
C ILE A 410 6.46 7.06 40.70
N VAL A 411 7.01 6.99 39.48
CA VAL A 411 8.11 6.11 39.08
C VAL A 411 9.09 7.00 38.32
N ASP A 412 10.35 7.04 38.74
CA ASP A 412 11.40 7.88 38.15
C ASP A 412 10.98 9.35 37.95
N ASN A 413 10.41 9.97 39.00
CA ASN A 413 9.91 11.35 39.01
C ASN A 413 8.79 11.67 37.99
N LYS A 414 8.14 10.66 37.42
CA LYS A 414 7.01 10.80 36.50
C LYS A 414 5.83 9.93 36.95
N PHE A 415 4.63 10.24 36.48
CA PHE A 415 3.48 9.37 36.70
C PHE A 415 3.64 8.07 35.92
N ASN A 416 3.14 6.99 36.52
CA ASN A 416 3.14 5.64 35.99
C ASN A 416 2.09 5.46 34.87
N PHE A 417 2.10 6.34 33.87
CA PHE A 417 1.27 6.24 32.68
C PHE A 417 1.97 6.93 31.51
N THR A 418 1.96 6.32 30.34
CA THR A 418 2.70 6.85 29.17
C THR A 418 2.10 8.17 28.70
N ASP A 419 2.94 9.19 28.52
CA ASP A 419 2.53 10.45 27.91
C ASP A 419 2.45 10.27 26.38
N PRO A 420 1.29 10.51 25.74
CA PRO A 420 1.16 10.33 24.29
C PRO A 420 2.09 11.24 23.47
N ARG A 421 2.54 12.38 24.01
CA ARG A 421 3.57 13.22 23.36
C ARG A 421 4.89 12.48 23.23
N SER A 422 5.19 11.62 24.21
CA SER A 422 6.35 10.74 24.24
C SER A 422 6.26 9.58 23.25
N LEU A 423 5.18 9.49 22.45
CA LEU A 423 5.02 8.53 21.36
C LEU A 423 5.13 9.22 19.98
N ILE A 424 5.11 10.55 19.92
CA ILE A 424 5.00 11.32 18.67
C ILE A 424 6.23 12.21 18.44
N PHE A 425 6.66 12.98 19.45
CA PHE A 425 7.65 14.04 19.27
C PHE A 425 9.09 13.58 19.53
N PHE A 426 9.28 12.66 20.50
CA PHE A 426 10.57 12.13 20.98
C PHE A 426 11.69 13.18 21.03
N ASN A 427 11.78 13.90 22.14
CA ASN A 427 12.81 14.90 22.39
C ASN A 427 13.23 14.85 23.87
N GLU A 428 14.14 15.72 24.30
CA GLU A 428 14.61 15.76 25.69
C GLU A 428 13.47 15.93 26.70
N ASN A 429 12.44 16.71 26.34
CA ASN A 429 11.26 16.92 27.18
C ASN A 429 10.31 15.70 27.20
N TYR A 430 10.27 14.94 26.11
CA TYR A 430 9.42 13.75 25.94
C TYR A 430 10.24 12.55 25.44
N PRO A 431 11.11 11.95 26.29
CA PRO A 431 11.84 10.75 25.94
C PRO A 431 10.89 9.60 25.58
N GLN A 432 11.30 8.68 24.71
CA GLN A 432 10.47 7.56 24.26
C GLN A 432 9.88 6.77 25.44
N PHE A 433 8.56 6.57 25.41
CA PHE A 433 7.77 5.88 26.46
C PHE A 433 7.82 6.53 27.86
N SER A 434 8.25 7.79 27.98
CA SER A 434 8.24 8.50 29.26
C SER A 434 6.82 8.72 29.80
N GLY A 435 6.71 8.85 31.12
CA GLY A 435 5.46 9.19 31.78
C GLY A 435 5.16 10.69 31.76
N PHE A 436 3.93 11.05 32.17
CA PHE A 436 3.59 12.45 32.45
C PHE A 436 4.45 12.98 33.59
N ASP A 437 4.86 14.25 33.52
CA ASP A 437 5.52 14.90 34.64
C ASP A 437 4.56 15.01 35.82
N THR A 438 5.10 14.95 37.05
CA THR A 438 4.30 15.02 38.29
C THR A 438 3.48 16.31 38.41
N ASN A 439 3.95 17.40 37.78
CA ASN A 439 3.25 18.68 37.71
C ASN A 439 2.09 18.69 36.68
N ASP A 440 1.99 17.67 35.82
CA ASP A 440 0.97 17.57 34.77
C ASP A 440 -0.25 16.70 35.15
N PHE A 441 -0.52 16.62 36.46
CA PHE A 441 -1.62 15.83 37.04
C PHE A 441 -2.97 16.12 36.36
N LYS A 442 -3.25 17.39 36.03
CA LYS A 442 -4.51 17.80 35.43
C LYS A 442 -4.71 17.19 34.03
N ASN A 443 -3.67 17.15 33.20
CA ASN A 443 -3.78 16.55 31.87
C ASN A 443 -3.82 15.02 31.95
N LEU A 444 -3.05 14.41 32.85
CA LEU A 444 -3.16 12.97 33.11
C LEU A 444 -4.58 12.60 33.54
N ASN A 445 -5.15 13.31 34.51
CA ASN A 445 -6.49 13.03 35.02
C ASN A 445 -7.57 13.17 33.93
N LYS A 446 -7.45 14.20 33.09
CA LYS A 446 -8.31 14.37 31.90
C LYS A 446 -8.15 13.20 30.93
N PHE A 447 -6.91 12.82 30.62
CA PHE A 447 -6.59 11.75 29.68
C PHE A 447 -7.16 10.40 30.12
N LEU A 448 -6.93 10.02 31.39
CA LEU A 448 -7.44 8.78 31.97
C LEU A 448 -8.97 8.72 32.01
N SER A 449 -9.65 9.87 31.97
CA SER A 449 -11.12 10.00 32.00
C SER A 449 -11.71 10.29 30.61
N PHE A 450 -10.94 10.10 29.53
CA PHE A 450 -11.34 10.36 28.15
C PHE A 450 -11.83 11.79 27.88
N GLN A 451 -11.41 12.76 28.71
CA GLN A 451 -11.70 14.16 28.51
C GLN A 451 -10.71 14.77 27.51
N LYS A 452 -11.13 15.83 26.83
CA LYS A 452 -10.26 16.56 25.90
C LYS A 452 -9.05 17.14 26.64
N VAL A 453 -7.86 16.78 26.17
CA VAL A 453 -6.59 17.41 26.56
C VAL A 453 -6.14 18.29 25.39
N ASP A 454 -5.84 19.56 25.67
CA ASP A 454 -5.30 20.47 24.65
C ASP A 454 -3.79 20.24 24.55
N TRP A 455 -3.42 19.21 23.80
CA TRP A 455 -2.02 18.89 23.51
C TRP A 455 -1.37 20.05 22.77
N ARG A 456 -0.24 20.53 23.28
CA ARG A 456 0.61 21.46 22.52
C ARG A 456 1.19 20.71 21.34
N THR A 457 0.67 20.97 20.14
CA THR A 457 1.29 20.52 18.90
C THR A 457 2.34 21.51 18.47
N ASP A 458 3.46 21.01 17.95
CA ASP A 458 4.48 21.89 17.40
C ASP A 458 3.93 22.68 16.21
N LYS A 459 4.40 23.93 16.06
CA LYS A 459 3.94 24.87 15.03
C LYS A 459 4.03 24.28 13.62
N TYR A 460 5.04 23.47 13.33
CA TYR A 460 5.24 22.88 12.01
C TYR A 460 4.13 21.88 11.63
N PHE A 461 3.55 21.14 12.58
CA PHE A 461 2.40 20.28 12.28
C PHE A 461 1.16 21.07 11.90
N ASN A 462 0.93 22.21 12.55
CA ASN A 462 -0.18 23.10 12.22
C ASN A 462 0.01 23.73 10.84
N ILE A 463 1.22 24.20 10.52
CA ILE A 463 1.56 24.71 9.18
C ILE A 463 1.36 23.62 8.12
N ALA A 464 1.85 22.40 8.37
CA ALA A 464 1.69 21.26 7.48
C ALA A 464 0.21 20.94 7.22
N ASN A 465 -0.64 21.00 8.24
CA ASN A 465 -2.10 20.83 8.08
C ASN A 465 -2.71 21.88 7.17
N TYR A 466 -2.38 23.17 7.36
CA TYR A 466 -2.90 24.24 6.51
C TYR A 466 -2.44 24.10 5.05
N ILE A 467 -1.14 23.84 4.83
CA ILE A 467 -0.59 23.61 3.48
C ILE A 467 -1.33 22.47 2.78
N SER A 468 -1.46 21.32 3.46
CA SER A 468 -2.18 20.16 2.91
C SER A 468 -3.61 20.51 2.51
N VAL A 469 -4.38 21.15 3.41
CA VAL A 469 -5.80 21.47 3.14
C VAL A 469 -5.95 22.46 2.00
N ILE A 470 -5.18 23.56 2.01
CA ILE A 470 -5.26 24.60 0.98
C ILE A 470 -4.91 24.01 -0.40
N LEU A 471 -3.84 23.20 -0.49
CA LEU A 471 -3.45 22.59 -1.75
C LEU A 471 -4.49 21.59 -2.28
N HIS A 472 -5.14 20.81 -1.41
CA HIS A 472 -6.23 19.94 -1.83
C HIS A 472 -7.41 20.75 -2.38
N ILE A 473 -7.79 21.85 -1.73
CA ILE A 473 -8.87 22.74 -2.21
C ILE A 473 -8.51 23.30 -3.59
N ILE A 474 -7.29 23.80 -3.76
CA ILE A 474 -6.82 24.35 -5.04
C ILE A 474 -6.85 23.28 -6.14
N VAL A 475 -6.28 22.10 -5.87
CA VAL A 475 -6.22 20.99 -6.84
C VAL A 475 -7.62 20.52 -7.24
N LEU A 476 -8.50 20.32 -6.26
CA LEU A 476 -9.88 19.91 -6.54
C LEU A 476 -10.63 20.97 -7.34
N SER A 477 -10.45 22.25 -7.00
CA SER A 477 -11.06 23.37 -7.74
C SER A 477 -10.60 23.40 -9.20
N ILE A 478 -9.28 23.23 -9.45
CA ILE A 478 -8.73 23.15 -10.81
C ILE A 478 -9.34 21.98 -11.59
N LEU A 479 -9.43 20.80 -10.98
CA LEU A 479 -9.99 19.61 -11.64
C LEU A 479 -11.49 19.76 -11.95
N ILE A 480 -12.26 20.36 -11.04
CA ILE A 480 -13.69 20.65 -11.24
C ILE A 480 -13.87 21.64 -12.39
N ILE A 481 -13.13 22.76 -12.38
CA ILE A 481 -13.16 23.76 -13.45
C ILE A 481 -12.78 23.14 -14.79
N TYR A 482 -11.73 22.31 -14.81
CA TYR A 482 -11.31 21.61 -16.03
C TYR A 482 -12.38 20.64 -16.55
N ALA A 483 -13.04 19.89 -15.66
CA ALA A 483 -14.12 18.98 -16.03
C ALA A 483 -15.32 19.74 -16.62
N ILE A 484 -15.73 20.85 -15.98
CA ILE A 484 -16.79 21.74 -16.48
C ILE A 484 -16.42 22.29 -17.86
N TYR A 485 -15.19 22.79 -18.02
CA TYR A 485 -14.70 23.29 -19.31
C TYR A 485 -14.76 22.21 -20.41
N CYS A 486 -14.29 20.99 -20.12
CA CYS A 486 -14.35 19.88 -21.07
C CYS A 486 -15.79 19.51 -21.45
N PHE A 487 -16.71 19.51 -20.48
CA PHE A 487 -18.12 19.26 -20.70
C PHE A 487 -18.75 20.32 -21.62
N ILE A 488 -18.57 21.60 -21.31
CA ILE A 488 -19.08 22.73 -22.11
C ILE A 488 -18.53 22.67 -23.54
N LYS A 489 -17.22 22.42 -23.70
CA LYS A 489 -16.59 22.30 -25.02
C LYS A 489 -17.20 21.16 -25.84
N LYS A 490 -17.47 20.00 -25.21
CA LYS A 490 -18.07 18.84 -25.87
C LYS A 490 -19.53 19.11 -26.28
N VAL A 491 -20.31 19.79 -25.44
CA VAL A 491 -21.70 20.19 -25.75
C VAL A 491 -21.71 21.18 -26.92
N LYS A 492 -20.87 22.22 -26.90
CA LYS A 492 -20.77 23.18 -28.02
C LYS A 492 -20.42 22.50 -29.35
N LEU A 493 -19.46 21.56 -29.36
CA LEU A 493 -19.08 20.81 -30.56
C LEU A 493 -20.20 19.89 -31.09
N LYS A 494 -21.11 19.45 -30.22
CA LYS A 494 -22.26 18.60 -30.58
C LYS A 494 -23.44 19.41 -31.13
N ASN A 495 -23.52 20.71 -30.84
CA ASN A 495 -24.55 21.62 -31.37
C ASN A 495 -24.13 22.31 -32.68
N ILE A 496 -22.88 22.12 -33.13
CA ILE A 496 -22.33 22.66 -34.38
C ILE A 496 -22.26 21.56 -35.48
N ARG A 497 -22.52 20.31 -35.12
CA ARG A 497 -22.70 19.17 -36.04
C ARG A 497 -24.15 18.78 -36.06
#